data_AF-A0A653CCM0-F1
#
_entry.id   AF-A0A653CCM0-F1
#
_cell.length_a   1.000
_cell.length_b   1.000
_cell.length_c   1.000
_cell.angle_alpha   90.00
_cell.angle_beta   90.00
_cell.angle_gamma   90.00
#
_symmetry.space_group_name_H-M   'P 1'
#
loop_
_entity.id
_entity.type
_entity.pdbx_description
1 polymer ?
#
loop_
_entity_poly.entity_id
_entity_poly.type
_entity_poly.pdbx_seq_one_letter_code
_entity_poly.pdbx_strand_id
1 'polypeptide(L)' 'GTVCLSLLDEEKDWRPAITIKQILLGIQDLLNEPNIKDPAQAEAYTIYCQNRLEYEKRVRAQARAMSHQEL' A
#
# COMPACT_ATOMS: atom_id res chain seq x y z
N GLY A 1 -8.90 -6.05 -2.41
CA GLY A 1 -7.83 -5.09 -2.09
C GLY A 1 -7.94 -4.63 -0.66
N THR A 2 -7.93 -5.56 0.30
CA THR A 2 -7.89 -5.23 1.73
C THR A 2 -6.50 -4.70 2.07
N VAL A 3 -6.41 -3.64 2.89
CA VAL A 3 -5.14 -3.03 3.28
C VAL A 3 -4.60 -3.74 4.52
N CYS A 4 -3.39 -4.29 4.44
CA CYS A 4 -2.66 -4.79 5.60
C CYS A 4 -1.82 -3.64 6.19
N LEU A 5 -2.34 -3.00 7.23
CA LEU A 5 -1.70 -1.90 7.95
C LEU A 5 -1.84 -2.18 9.44
N SER A 6 -0.77 -2.11 10.23
CA SER A 6 -0.82 -2.43 11.67
C SER A 6 -1.76 -1.51 12.45
N LEU A 7 -1.97 -0.29 11.96
CA LEU A 7 -2.97 0.65 12.48
C LEU A 7 -4.42 0.19 12.28
N LEU A 8 -4.68 -0.84 11.49
CA LEU A 8 -6.00 -1.42 11.25
C LEU A 8 -6.16 -2.82 11.89
N ASP A 9 -5.14 -3.28 12.61
CA ASP A 9 -5.07 -4.60 13.22
C ASP A 9 -5.27 -4.45 14.74
N GLU A 10 -6.36 -5.01 15.27
CA GLU A 10 -6.75 -4.92 16.69
C GLU A 10 -5.70 -5.48 17.64
N GLU A 11 -4.87 -6.42 17.19
CA GLU A 11 -3.83 -7.07 17.99
C GLU A 11 -2.46 -6.37 17.89
N LYS A 12 -2.32 -5.36 17.02
CA LYS A 12 -1.07 -4.62 16.80
C LYS A 12 -1.16 -3.17 17.28
N ASP A 13 -1.30 -2.22 16.34
CA ASP A 13 -1.15 -0.79 16.62
C ASP A 13 -2.49 -0.05 16.65
N TRP A 14 -3.63 -0.76 16.47
CA TRP A 14 -4.95 -0.15 16.56
C TRP A 14 -5.18 0.49 17.93
N ARG A 15 -5.77 1.69 17.93
CA ARG A 15 -6.23 2.40 19.13
C ARG A 15 -7.55 3.11 18.82
N PRO A 16 -8.53 3.15 19.74
CA PRO A 16 -9.79 3.88 19.54
C PRO A 16 -9.64 5.37 19.24
N ALA A 17 -8.49 5.97 19.60
CA ALA A 17 -8.19 7.38 19.35
C ALA A 17 -7.64 7.67 17.94
N ILE A 18 -7.38 6.64 17.12
CA ILE A 18 -6.92 6.81 15.75
C ILE A 18 -8.03 7.50 14.95
N THR A 19 -7.68 8.62 14.32
CA THR A 19 -8.58 9.39 13.46
C THR A 19 -8.56 8.87 12.03
N ILE A 20 -9.63 9.14 11.28
CA ILE A 20 -9.70 8.83 9.84
C ILE A 20 -8.53 9.46 9.09
N LYS A 21 -8.12 10.69 9.46
CA LYS A 21 -6.95 11.35 8.87
C LYS A 21 -5.67 10.52 9.05
N GLN A 22 -5.43 9.98 10.24
CA GLN A 22 -4.24 9.16 10.51
C GLN A 22 -4.27 7.85 9.72
N ILE A 23 -5.45 7.24 9.55
CA ILE A 23 -5.61 6.04 8.71
C ILE A 23 -5.24 6.36 7.26
N LEU A 24 -5.81 7.43 6.70
CA LEU A 24 -5.57 7.81 5.30
C LEU A 24 -4.11 8.18 5.05
N LEU A 25 -3.46 8.88 5.99
CA LEU A 25 -2.03 9.17 5.92
C LEU A 25 -1.19 7.88 5.99
N GLY A 26 -1.53 6.95 6.90
CA GLY A 26 -0.85 5.65 6.98
C GLY A 26 -0.99 4.82 5.71
N ILE A 27 -2.15 4.87 5.03
CA ILE A 27 -2.34 4.24 3.72
C ILE A 27 -1.47 4.92 2.66
N GLN A 28 -1.45 6.26 2.62
CA GLN A 28 -0.61 7.01 1.67
C GLN A 28 0.88 6.68 1.86
N ASP A 29 1.34 6.63 3.10
CA ASP A 29 2.72 6.27 3.44
C ASP A 29 3.03 4.83 3.03
N LEU A 30 2.13 3.86 3.29
CA LEU A 30 2.30 2.47 2.87
C LEU A 30 2.39 2.30 1.35
N LEU A 31 1.66 3.13 0.58
CA LEU A 31 1.72 3.11 -0.89
C LEU A 31 3.06 3.66 -1.41
N ASN A 32 3.66 4.63 -0.71
CA ASN A 32 4.98 5.16 -1.03
C ASN A 32 6.11 4.21 -0.59
N GLU A 33 5.94 3.56 0.56
CA GLU A 33 6.92 2.71 1.22
C GLU A 33 6.35 1.31 1.51
N PRO A 34 6.43 0.36 0.55
CA PRO A 34 5.87 -0.98 0.74
C PRO A 34 6.54 -1.75 1.88
N ASN A 35 5.74 -2.38 2.75
CA ASN A 35 6.24 -3.25 3.81
C ASN A 35 6.65 -4.64 3.27
N ILE A 36 7.95 -4.85 3.09
CA ILE A 36 8.51 -6.14 2.62
C ILE A 36 8.56 -7.23 3.70
N LYS A 37 8.39 -6.89 4.98
CA LYS A 37 8.46 -7.86 6.09
C LYS A 37 7.17 -8.66 6.23
N ASP A 38 6.06 -8.10 5.76
CA ASP A 38 4.73 -8.71 5.81
C ASP A 38 4.02 -8.56 4.44
N PRO A 39 4.44 -9.33 3.42
CA PRO A 39 3.96 -9.15 2.06
C PRO A 39 2.52 -9.64 1.90
N ALA A 40 1.60 -8.71 1.67
CA ALA A 40 0.18 -9.02 1.42
C ALA A 40 -0.12 -9.51 -0.02
N GLN A 41 0.78 -9.24 -0.98
CA GLN A 41 0.58 -9.59 -2.39
C GLN A 41 1.87 -10.16 -3.00
N ALA A 42 1.85 -11.46 -3.31
CA ALA A 42 3.05 -12.22 -3.70
C ALA A 42 3.72 -11.74 -5.00
N GLU A 43 2.94 -11.38 -6.03
CA GLU A 43 3.48 -10.93 -7.33
C GLU A 43 4.20 -9.59 -7.21
N ALA A 44 3.54 -8.58 -6.65
CA ALA A 44 4.09 -7.26 -6.40
C ALA A 44 5.34 -7.35 -5.52
N TYR A 45 5.30 -8.16 -4.46
CA TYR A 45 6.47 -8.42 -3.62
C TYR A 45 7.63 -9.05 -4.42
N THR A 46 7.35 -10.08 -5.21
CA THR A 46 8.36 -10.77 -6.01
C THR A 46 9.02 -9.81 -7.00
N ILE A 47 8.23 -9.04 -7.74
CA ILE A 47 8.76 -8.06 -8.71
C ILE A 47 9.51 -6.94 -7.98
N TYR A 48 9.02 -6.46 -6.84
CA TYR A 48 9.68 -5.43 -6.03
C TYR A 48 11.10 -5.86 -5.61
N CYS A 49 11.25 -7.13 -5.20
CA CYS A 49 12.53 -7.69 -4.77
C CYS A 49 13.46 -8.07 -5.93
N GLN A 50 12.93 -8.58 -7.04
CA GLN A 50 13.73 -9.10 -8.16
C GLN A 50 14.01 -8.05 -9.24
N ASN A 51 13.09 -7.12 -9.50
CA ASN A 51 13.20 -6.12 -10.55
C ASN A 51 12.45 -4.83 -10.18
N ARG A 52 13.13 -3.98 -9.40
CA ARG A 52 12.59 -2.69 -8.94
C ARG A 52 12.11 -1.79 -10.08
N LEU A 53 12.81 -1.78 -11.22
CA LEU A 53 12.46 -0.93 -12.36
C LEU A 53 11.12 -1.33 -12.98
N GLU A 54 10.88 -2.63 -13.15
CA GLU A 54 9.61 -3.13 -13.66
C GLU A 54 8.46 -2.90 -12.67
N TYR A 55 8.72 -3.06 -11.36
CA TYR A 55 7.75 -2.71 -10.32
C TYR A 55 7.30 -1.25 -10.45
N GLU A 56 8.25 -0.31 -10.50
CA GLU A 56 7.94 1.12 -10.63
C GLU A 56 7.19 1.44 -11.92
N LYS A 57 7.55 0.80 -13.04
CA LYS A 57 6.86 0.98 -14.32
C LYS A 57 5.39 0.56 -14.22
N ARG A 58 5.10 -0.58 -13.60
CA ARG A 58 3.73 -1.08 -13.40
C ARG A 58 2.92 -0.18 -12.47
N VAL A 59 3.50 0.22 -11.33
CA VAL A 59 2.84 1.13 -10.38
C VAL A 59 2.48 2.45 -11.05
N ARG A 60 3.40 3.05 -11.82
CA ARG A 60 3.11 4.30 -12.57
C ARG A 60 2.03 4.10 -13.64
N ALA A 61 2.00 2.94 -14.30
CA ALA A 61 0.95 2.64 -15.28
C ALA A 61 -0.42 2.51 -14.61
N GLN A 62 -0.49 1.84 -13.45
CA GLN A 62 -1.71 1.72 -12.65
C GLN A 62 -2.19 3.09 -12.15
N ALA A 63 -1.29 3.93 -11.63
CA ALA A 63 -1.63 5.28 -11.19
C ALA A 63 -2.27 6.12 -12.31
N ARG A 64 -1.73 6.04 -13.53
CA ARG A 64 -2.31 6.70 -14.72
C ARG A 64 -3.68 6.14 -15.12
N ALA A 65 -3.89 4.83 -14.99
CA ALA A 65 -5.18 4.22 -15.30
C ALA A 65 -6.26 4.66 -14.29
N MET A 66 -5.90 4.72 -13.01
CA MET A 66 -6.82 5.13 -11.95
C MET A 66 -7.15 6.62 -11.99
N SER A 67 -6.22 7.48 -12.43
CA SER A 67 -6.49 8.91 -12.62
C SER A 67 -7.49 9.22 -13.74
N HIS A 68 -7.77 8.25 -14.62
CA HIS A 68 -8.70 8.41 -15.74
C HIS A 68 -10.09 7.80 -15.49
N GLN A 69 -10.34 7.21 -14.33
CA GLN A 69 -11.66 6.66 -13.99
C GLN A 69 -12.63 7.69 -13.38
N GLU A 70 -12.28 8.98 -13.35
CA GLU A 70 -13.16 10.07 -12.89
C GLU A 70 -13.94 10.79 -14.01
N LEU A 71 -14.30 10.08 -15.09
CA LEU A 71 -15.25 10.57 -16.10
C LEU A 71 -16.41 9.58 -16.30
#